data_AF-A2ESW2-F1
#
_entry.id   AF-A2ESW2-F1
#
_cell.length_a   1.000
_cell.length_b   1.000
_cell.length_c   1.000
_cell.angle_alpha   90.00
_cell.angle_beta   90.00
_cell.angle_gamma   90.00
#
_symmetry.space_group_name_H-M   'P 1'
#
loop_
_entity.id
_entity.type
_entity.pdbx_description
1 polymer ?
#
loop_
_entity_poly.entity_id
_entity_poly.type
_entity_poly.pdbx_seq_one_letter_code
_entity_poly.pdbx_strand_id
1 'polypeptide(L)'
;MSQYSPPRQQNSPQSARSKPRQPRIFDKMQDDYKSVTSERGWIARCNNLVQTRKDIMKQLSTNFERTADLFNKDEHDRLLNCFKLFKEPDENFYQQYNQLNMAIINLKPHERTFKNKLERIEKEITQTRVQSAALLEKINGNIKSIFEDIDARNKRTTEIQTPAIRPKLTAEQFDSPINEFYNFVNRFGHSGGWDSRSHTEFLLQLQIHGPDNLADFLPNVDKEAVKAHIEWNNEYQKLKVKMKQALNEIRQNKMKNDIVERSSPKVDPEIVKQRLAEREEQKRKQAELEAQREDEIRRQRERERRQKFEELQQKVKARKPKPIVEAPIEEVDLRPKQRFSTSDWERIRRRNDEIEEKKKEIKLQQELEAEARAEKERKLAEKNAKKYSHVKRDPERLMKPTSAMGAKEKKPDDEKNGPVNSVFDIPHRAVPMWLQ
;
A
#
# COMPACT_ATOMS: atom_id res chain seq x y z
N MET A 1 -1.01 -8.68 84.04
CA MET A 1 -0.72 -10.13 84.08
C MET A 1 -1.70 -10.84 83.18
N SER A 2 -1.25 -11.33 82.01
CA SER A 2 -1.77 -12.53 81.33
C SER A 2 -1.07 -12.59 79.97
N GLN A 3 -0.01 -13.41 79.89
CA GLN A 3 0.67 -13.72 78.64
C GLN A 3 -0.07 -14.87 77.98
N TYR A 4 -0.72 -14.59 76.83
CA TYR A 4 -1.32 -15.61 75.99
C TYR A 4 -0.31 -16.00 74.91
N SER A 5 0.31 -17.17 75.06
CA SER A 5 1.07 -17.83 73.99
C SER A 5 0.15 -18.74 73.18
N PRO A 6 0.12 -18.65 71.83
CA PRO A 6 -0.64 -19.59 71.01
C PRO A 6 0.14 -20.89 70.76
N PRO A 7 -0.56 -22.00 70.51
CA PRO A 7 0.02 -23.34 70.49
C PRO A 7 0.77 -23.66 69.19
N ARG A 8 1.84 -24.42 69.37
CA ARG A 8 2.77 -24.93 68.35
C ARG A 8 2.08 -26.01 67.50
N GLN A 9 1.78 -25.72 66.24
CA GLN A 9 1.26 -26.70 65.29
C GLN A 9 2.32 -27.75 64.95
N GLN A 10 1.97 -29.02 65.11
CA GLN A 10 2.76 -30.18 64.71
C GLN A 10 2.64 -30.38 63.19
N ASN A 11 3.78 -30.40 62.49
CA ASN A 11 3.85 -30.70 61.06
C ASN A 11 3.72 -32.22 60.84
N SER A 12 2.64 -32.64 60.20
CA SER A 12 2.46 -33.99 59.65
C SER A 12 3.39 -34.24 58.46
N PRO A 13 3.96 -35.45 58.29
CA PRO A 13 4.83 -35.76 57.16
C PRO A 13 4.01 -35.83 55.86
N GLN A 14 4.32 -34.95 54.91
CA GLN A 14 3.75 -34.98 53.58
C GLN A 14 4.19 -36.25 52.83
N SER A 15 3.22 -37.12 52.57
CA SER A 15 3.28 -38.23 51.61
C SER A 15 3.91 -37.79 50.29
N ALA A 16 5.04 -38.40 49.93
CA ALA A 16 5.73 -38.20 48.66
C ALA A 16 4.83 -38.61 47.49
N ARG A 17 4.11 -37.63 46.92
CA ARG A 17 3.45 -37.78 45.61
C ARG A 17 4.53 -37.91 44.55
N SER A 18 4.66 -39.12 43.99
CA SER A 18 5.46 -39.40 42.80
C SER A 18 5.08 -38.43 41.69
N LYS A 19 6.02 -37.58 41.26
CA LYS A 19 5.84 -36.69 40.12
C LYS A 19 5.47 -37.53 38.89
N PRO A 20 4.42 -37.19 38.14
CA PRO A 20 4.10 -37.89 36.90
C PRO A 20 5.31 -37.75 35.96
N ARG A 21 5.83 -38.89 35.49
CA ARG A 21 6.90 -38.94 34.49
C ARG A 21 6.44 -38.12 33.28
N GLN A 22 7.16 -37.05 32.98
CA GLN A 22 6.99 -36.28 31.75
C GLN A 22 7.10 -37.27 30.57
N PRO A 23 6.11 -37.34 29.67
CA PRO A 23 6.19 -38.21 28.50
C PRO A 23 7.45 -37.84 27.72
N ARG A 24 8.20 -38.86 27.27
CA ARG A 24 9.41 -38.63 26.49
C ARG A 24 9.01 -37.87 25.23
N ILE A 25 9.85 -36.92 24.81
CA ILE A 25 9.61 -36.05 23.63
C ILE A 25 9.23 -36.88 22.38
N PHE A 26 9.71 -38.11 22.30
CA PHE A 26 9.39 -39.07 21.25
C PHE A 26 7.93 -39.54 21.24
N ASP A 27 7.31 -39.77 22.40
CA ASP A 27 5.91 -40.21 22.50
C ASP A 27 4.96 -39.07 22.08
N LYS A 28 5.31 -37.82 22.42
CA LYS A 28 4.59 -36.62 21.93
C LYS A 28 4.68 -36.48 20.41
N MET A 29 5.86 -36.69 19.81
CA MET A 29 6.00 -36.62 18.35
C MET A 29 5.21 -37.73 17.64
N GLN A 30 5.08 -38.91 18.24
CA GLN A 30 4.37 -40.03 17.64
C GLN A 30 2.85 -39.88 17.73
N ASP A 31 2.34 -39.31 18.82
CA ASP A 31 0.93 -38.93 18.97
C ASP A 31 0.56 -37.73 18.10
N ASP A 32 1.46 -36.75 17.95
CA ASP A 32 1.29 -35.66 16.99
C ASP A 32 1.19 -36.23 15.57
N TYR A 33 2.09 -37.15 15.17
CA TYR A 33 2.09 -37.78 13.84
C TYR A 33 0.82 -38.62 13.57
N LYS A 34 0.30 -39.33 14.59
CA LYS A 34 -0.98 -40.05 14.50
C LYS A 34 -2.18 -39.10 14.45
N SER A 35 -2.11 -37.93 15.08
CA SER A 35 -3.14 -36.90 14.95
C SER A 35 -3.13 -36.27 13.56
N VAL A 36 -1.96 -36.06 12.95
CA VAL A 36 -1.78 -35.51 11.59
C VAL A 36 -2.42 -36.40 10.51
N THR A 37 -2.37 -37.72 10.69
CA THR A 37 -2.93 -38.69 9.73
C THR A 37 -4.40 -39.02 9.99
N SER A 38 -4.96 -38.56 11.11
CA SER A 38 -6.39 -38.66 11.37
C SER A 38 -7.17 -37.60 10.59
N GLU A 39 -8.34 -37.98 10.08
CA GLU A 39 -9.27 -37.10 9.36
C GLU A 39 -9.57 -35.80 10.13
N ARG A 40 -9.64 -35.88 11.47
CA ARG A 40 -9.84 -34.72 12.37
C ARG A 40 -8.63 -33.79 12.42
N GLY A 41 -7.40 -34.31 12.40
CA GLY A 41 -6.20 -33.47 12.36
C GLY A 41 -6.03 -32.75 11.02
N TRP A 42 -6.52 -33.35 9.94
CA TRP A 42 -6.57 -32.72 8.62
C TRP A 42 -7.58 -31.58 8.55
N ILE A 43 -8.80 -31.79 9.06
CA ILE A 43 -9.84 -30.75 9.16
C ILE A 43 -9.36 -29.57 10.02
N ALA A 44 -8.70 -29.85 11.15
CA ALA A 44 -8.17 -28.81 12.04
C ALA A 44 -7.07 -27.95 11.36
N ARG A 45 -6.23 -28.54 10.51
CA ARG A 45 -5.24 -27.79 9.71
C ARG A 45 -5.90 -26.90 8.67
N CYS A 46 -6.91 -27.39 7.96
CA CYS A 46 -7.67 -26.59 7.00
C CYS A 46 -8.37 -25.40 7.69
N ASN A 47 -8.94 -25.60 8.87
CA ASN A 47 -9.60 -24.52 9.63
C ASN A 47 -8.61 -23.47 10.17
N ASN A 48 -7.44 -23.88 10.67
CA ASN A 48 -6.40 -22.92 11.11
C ASN A 48 -5.88 -22.05 9.95
N LEU A 49 -5.82 -22.60 8.73
CA LEU A 49 -5.39 -21.86 7.54
C LEU A 49 -6.40 -20.80 7.10
N VAL A 50 -7.70 -21.07 7.23
CA VAL A 50 -8.78 -20.10 6.95
C VAL A 50 -8.74 -18.95 7.96
N GLN A 51 -8.41 -19.25 9.23
CA GLN A 51 -8.31 -18.25 10.29
C GLN A 51 -7.21 -17.22 10.01
N THR A 52 -6.02 -17.66 9.58
CA THR A 52 -4.89 -16.77 9.27
C THR A 52 -5.17 -15.76 8.14
N ARG A 53 -6.04 -16.08 7.18
CA ARG A 53 -6.42 -15.16 6.09
C ARG A 53 -7.35 -14.04 6.56
N LYS A 54 -8.36 -14.38 7.38
CA LYS A 54 -9.26 -13.38 7.98
C LYS A 54 -8.47 -12.36 8.80
N ASP A 55 -7.47 -12.84 9.52
CA ASP A 55 -6.61 -11.98 10.35
C ASP A 55 -5.70 -11.08 9.50
N ILE A 56 -5.08 -11.59 8.43
CA ILE A 56 -4.26 -10.77 7.51
C ILE A 56 -5.12 -9.71 6.81
N MET A 57 -6.30 -10.07 6.29
CA MET A 57 -7.17 -9.11 5.61
C MET A 57 -7.74 -8.07 6.57
N LYS A 58 -8.06 -8.47 7.81
CA LYS A 58 -8.46 -7.54 8.86
C LYS A 58 -7.33 -6.57 9.21
N GLN A 59 -6.11 -7.06 9.38
CA GLN A 59 -4.93 -6.21 9.63
C GLN A 59 -4.66 -5.22 8.49
N LEU A 60 -4.75 -5.66 7.23
CA LEU A 60 -4.58 -4.80 6.07
C LEU A 60 -5.67 -3.72 6.01
N SER A 61 -6.93 -4.08 6.24
CA SER A 61 -8.05 -3.12 6.30
C SER A 61 -7.86 -2.09 7.42
N THR A 62 -7.49 -2.53 8.62
CA THR A 62 -7.28 -1.65 9.77
C THR A 62 -6.08 -0.72 9.58
N ASN A 63 -4.98 -1.20 8.98
CA ASN A 63 -3.84 -0.34 8.65
C ASN A 63 -4.20 0.70 7.60
N PHE A 64 -5.08 0.35 6.65
CA PHE A 64 -5.52 1.25 5.61
C PHE A 64 -6.40 2.39 6.14
N GLU A 65 -7.39 2.06 6.98
CA GLU A 65 -8.25 3.04 7.65
C GLU A 65 -7.43 4.06 8.45
N ARG A 66 -6.33 3.63 9.07
CA ARG A 66 -5.43 4.54 9.80
C ARG A 66 -4.64 5.50 8.91
N THR A 67 -4.47 5.17 7.64
CA THR A 67 -3.64 5.92 6.69
C THR A 67 -4.43 6.62 5.60
N ALA A 68 -5.75 6.43 5.55
CA ALA A 68 -6.62 6.93 4.48
C ALA A 68 -6.51 8.46 4.28
N ASP A 69 -6.35 9.22 5.36
CA ASP A 69 -6.27 10.68 5.33
C ASP A 69 -4.92 11.23 4.81
N LEU A 70 -3.90 10.37 4.70
CA LEU A 70 -2.54 10.75 4.30
C LEU A 70 -2.30 10.64 2.80
N PHE A 71 -3.17 9.95 2.07
CA PHE A 71 -2.99 9.69 0.64
C PHE A 71 -3.66 10.76 -0.22
N ASN A 72 -3.01 11.14 -1.31
CA ASN A 72 -3.68 11.92 -2.35
C ASN A 72 -4.62 11.01 -3.16
N LYS A 73 -5.52 11.62 -3.95
CA LYS A 73 -6.51 10.90 -4.74
C LYS A 73 -5.90 9.86 -5.70
N ASP A 74 -4.77 10.19 -6.32
CA ASP A 74 -4.10 9.29 -7.27
C ASP A 74 -3.46 8.06 -6.56
N GLU A 75 -2.92 8.24 -5.36
CA GLU A 75 -2.39 7.16 -4.52
C GLU A 75 -3.49 6.27 -3.99
N HIS A 76 -4.59 6.89 -3.57
CA HIS A 76 -5.80 6.20 -3.18
C HIS A 76 -6.33 5.33 -4.34
N ASP A 77 -6.38 5.87 -5.57
CA ASP A 77 -6.79 5.12 -6.76
C ASP A 77 -5.80 4.00 -7.15
N ARG A 78 -4.48 4.22 -6.98
CA ARG A 78 -3.45 3.17 -7.19
C ARG A 78 -3.57 2.04 -6.18
N LEU A 79 -3.81 2.37 -4.91
CA LEU A 79 -4.01 1.38 -3.86
C LEU A 79 -5.34 0.64 -4.05
N LEU A 80 -6.42 1.33 -4.42
CA LEU A 80 -7.69 0.71 -4.81
C LEU A 80 -7.51 -0.25 -5.99
N ASN A 81 -6.70 0.10 -6.98
CA ASN A 81 -6.38 -0.80 -8.08
C ASN A 81 -5.55 -2.01 -7.63
N CYS A 82 -4.63 -1.85 -6.66
CA CYS A 82 -3.97 -2.99 -6.01
C CYS A 82 -4.98 -3.87 -5.26
N PHE A 83 -6.02 -3.30 -4.66
CA PHE A 83 -7.10 -4.05 -4.00
C PHE A 83 -8.06 -4.74 -4.97
N LYS A 84 -8.31 -4.17 -6.14
CA LYS A 84 -9.03 -4.89 -7.21
C LYS A 84 -8.25 -6.13 -7.65
N LEU A 85 -6.92 -6.02 -7.68
CA LEU A 85 -6.02 -7.17 -7.90
C LEU A 85 -6.02 -8.18 -6.74
N PHE A 86 -6.51 -7.84 -5.53
CA PHE A 86 -6.77 -8.82 -4.49
C PHE A 86 -8.11 -9.54 -4.69
N LYS A 87 -9.15 -8.83 -5.17
CA LYS A 87 -10.51 -9.41 -5.34
C LYS A 87 -10.59 -10.50 -6.42
N GLU A 88 -9.97 -10.31 -7.58
CA GLU A 88 -10.08 -11.23 -8.72
C GLU A 88 -9.35 -12.60 -8.55
N PRO A 89 -8.09 -12.65 -8.11
CA PRO A 89 -7.44 -13.93 -7.85
C PRO A 89 -7.98 -14.63 -6.61
N ASP A 90 -8.60 -13.92 -5.66
CA ASP A 90 -9.18 -14.52 -4.45
C ASP A 90 -10.46 -15.30 -4.71
N GLU A 91 -11.32 -14.85 -5.62
CA GLU A 91 -12.51 -15.58 -6.05
C GLU A 91 -12.11 -16.88 -6.78
N ASN A 92 -11.14 -16.79 -7.71
CA ASN A 92 -10.69 -17.94 -8.49
C ASN A 92 -9.91 -18.95 -7.62
N PHE A 93 -9.02 -18.48 -6.74
CA PHE A 93 -8.33 -19.33 -5.76
C PHE A 93 -9.32 -20.04 -4.85
N TYR A 94 -10.32 -19.32 -4.33
CA TYR A 94 -11.30 -19.89 -3.41
C TYR A 94 -12.22 -20.90 -4.12
N GLN A 95 -12.65 -20.60 -5.35
CA GLN A 95 -13.40 -21.53 -6.17
C GLN A 95 -12.59 -22.80 -6.48
N GLN A 96 -11.33 -22.66 -6.91
CA GLN A 96 -10.44 -23.81 -7.15
C GLN A 96 -10.15 -24.60 -5.87
N TYR A 97 -9.87 -23.93 -4.76
CA TYR A 97 -9.62 -24.59 -3.48
C TYR A 97 -10.87 -25.31 -2.95
N ASN A 98 -12.06 -24.71 -3.07
CA ASN A 98 -13.31 -25.38 -2.71
C ASN A 98 -13.62 -26.55 -3.63
N GLN A 99 -13.37 -26.43 -4.94
CA GLN A 99 -13.50 -27.55 -5.87
C GLN A 99 -12.56 -28.70 -5.49
N LEU A 100 -11.30 -28.40 -5.14
CA LEU A 100 -10.33 -29.39 -4.67
C LEU A 100 -10.75 -30.00 -3.32
N ASN A 101 -11.27 -29.21 -2.38
CA ASN A 101 -11.81 -29.72 -1.12
C ASN A 101 -13.03 -30.61 -1.33
N MET A 102 -13.95 -30.25 -2.23
CA MET A 102 -15.08 -31.10 -2.57
C MET A 102 -14.62 -32.38 -3.27
N ALA A 103 -13.57 -32.33 -4.09
CA ALA A 103 -12.96 -33.52 -4.67
C ALA A 103 -12.36 -34.45 -3.59
N ILE A 104 -11.79 -33.88 -2.51
CA ILE A 104 -11.32 -34.65 -1.35
C ILE A 104 -12.49 -35.29 -0.60
N ILE A 105 -13.56 -34.53 -0.32
CA ILE A 105 -14.74 -35.02 0.40
C ILE A 105 -15.43 -36.16 -0.38
N ASN A 106 -15.44 -36.08 -1.71
CA ASN A 106 -16.08 -37.07 -2.57
C ASN A 106 -15.21 -38.30 -2.88
N LEU A 107 -13.96 -38.34 -2.44
CA LEU A 107 -13.07 -39.48 -2.68
C LEU A 107 -13.46 -40.67 -1.79
N LYS A 108 -13.85 -41.79 -2.42
CA LYS A 108 -14.16 -43.03 -1.71
C LYS A 108 -12.87 -43.76 -1.30
N PRO A 109 -12.65 -44.06 0.00
CA PRO A 109 -11.39 -44.64 0.50
C PRO A 109 -10.98 -45.99 -0.12
N HIS A 110 -11.95 -46.74 -0.66
CA HIS A 110 -11.73 -48.10 -1.18
C HIS A 110 -11.44 -48.17 -2.69
N GLU A 111 -11.34 -47.04 -3.40
CA GLU A 111 -10.98 -47.05 -4.81
C GLU A 111 -9.51 -47.45 -5.02
N ARG A 112 -9.23 -48.39 -5.94
CA ARG A 112 -7.85 -48.76 -6.35
C ARG A 112 -7.01 -47.57 -6.80
N THR A 113 -7.65 -46.49 -7.25
CA THR A 113 -6.99 -45.26 -7.72
C THR A 113 -6.95 -44.15 -6.65
N PHE A 114 -7.46 -44.39 -5.44
CA PHE A 114 -7.56 -43.41 -4.36
C PHE A 114 -6.22 -42.71 -4.10
N LYS A 115 -5.14 -43.49 -3.95
CA LYS A 115 -3.79 -42.95 -3.70
C LYS A 115 -3.31 -42.02 -4.81
N ASN A 116 -3.52 -42.39 -6.07
CA ASN A 116 -3.08 -41.58 -7.23
C ASN A 116 -3.93 -40.30 -7.38
N LYS A 117 -5.25 -40.39 -7.12
CA LYS A 117 -6.14 -39.22 -7.13
C LYS A 117 -5.79 -38.27 -5.99
N LEU A 118 -5.50 -38.80 -4.80
CA LEU A 118 -5.09 -38.01 -3.64
C LEU A 118 -3.76 -37.27 -3.90
N GLU A 119 -2.74 -37.98 -4.42
CA GLU A 119 -1.44 -37.38 -4.74
C GLU A 119 -1.56 -36.30 -5.82
N ARG A 120 -2.48 -36.46 -6.78
CA ARG A 120 -2.78 -35.44 -7.78
C ARG A 120 -3.41 -34.20 -7.16
N ILE A 121 -4.42 -34.36 -6.31
CA ILE A 121 -5.08 -33.23 -5.63
C ILE A 121 -4.09 -32.51 -4.70
N GLU A 122 -3.21 -33.24 -4.01
CA GLU A 122 -2.18 -32.64 -3.15
C GLU A 122 -1.19 -31.79 -3.96
N LYS A 123 -0.77 -32.28 -5.14
CA LYS A 123 0.06 -31.51 -6.07
C LYS A 123 -0.67 -30.27 -6.59
N GLU A 124 -1.94 -30.38 -6.95
CA GLU A 124 -2.76 -29.26 -7.40
C GLU A 124 -2.91 -28.20 -6.29
N ILE A 125 -3.25 -28.59 -5.05
CA ILE A 125 -3.31 -27.67 -3.89
C ILE A 125 -1.96 -26.98 -3.66
N THR A 126 -0.85 -27.72 -3.73
CA THR A 126 0.49 -27.16 -3.54
C THR A 126 0.83 -26.16 -4.65
N GLN A 127 0.50 -26.47 -5.90
CA GLN A 127 0.70 -25.57 -7.04
C GLN A 127 -0.14 -24.29 -6.90
N THR A 128 -1.42 -24.40 -6.56
CA THR A 128 -2.30 -23.24 -6.33
C THR A 128 -1.75 -22.36 -5.19
N ARG A 129 -1.19 -22.96 -4.14
CA ARG A 129 -0.52 -22.21 -3.05
C ARG A 129 0.69 -21.45 -3.53
N VAL A 130 1.60 -22.09 -4.29
CA VAL A 130 2.79 -21.42 -4.82
C VAL A 130 2.39 -20.26 -5.74
N GLN A 131 1.38 -20.45 -6.59
CA GLN A 131 0.85 -19.38 -7.45
C GLN A 131 0.27 -18.22 -6.65
N SER A 132 -0.53 -18.51 -5.61
CA SER A 132 -1.08 -17.47 -4.72
C SER A 132 0.02 -16.70 -3.97
N ALA A 133 1.04 -17.39 -3.48
CA ALA A 133 2.17 -16.77 -2.79
C ALA A 133 2.97 -15.85 -3.71
N ALA A 134 3.24 -16.27 -4.96
CA ALA A 134 3.92 -15.44 -5.94
C ALA A 134 3.13 -14.16 -6.30
N LEU A 135 1.79 -14.26 -6.38
CA LEU A 135 0.93 -13.09 -6.60
C LEU A 135 0.97 -12.12 -5.41
N LEU A 136 0.89 -12.64 -4.18
CA LEU A 136 1.00 -11.83 -2.97
C LEU A 136 2.35 -11.13 -2.86
N GLU A 137 3.45 -11.81 -3.21
CA GLU A 137 4.78 -11.21 -3.23
C GLU A 137 4.88 -10.07 -4.26
N LYS A 138 4.30 -10.25 -5.44
CA LYS A 138 4.21 -9.19 -6.46
C LYS A 138 3.43 -7.98 -5.97
N ILE A 139 2.30 -8.19 -5.29
CA ILE A 139 1.49 -7.10 -4.74
C ILE A 139 2.23 -6.39 -3.61
N ASN A 140 2.88 -7.13 -2.71
CA ASN A 140 3.73 -6.55 -1.66
C ASN A 140 4.85 -5.69 -2.24
N GLY A 141 5.46 -6.11 -3.36
CA GLY A 141 6.43 -5.30 -4.10
C GLY A 141 5.84 -3.97 -4.61
N ASN A 142 4.65 -4.01 -5.20
CA ASN A 142 3.95 -2.79 -5.66
C ASN A 142 3.61 -1.85 -4.50
N ILE A 143 3.10 -2.38 -3.39
CA ILE A 143 2.77 -1.60 -2.19
C ILE A 143 4.05 -0.94 -1.64
N LYS A 144 5.15 -1.69 -1.54
CA LYS A 144 6.43 -1.16 -1.08
C LYS A 144 6.93 -0.01 -1.96
N SER A 145 6.84 -0.14 -3.29
CA SER A 145 7.19 0.93 -4.22
C SER A 145 6.33 2.18 -4.03
N ILE A 146 5.03 2.04 -3.75
CA ILE A 146 4.16 3.19 -3.46
C ILE A 146 4.61 3.90 -2.17
N PHE A 147 4.96 3.16 -1.13
CA PHE A 147 5.48 3.76 0.11
C PHE A 147 6.82 4.45 -0.10
N GLU A 148 7.74 3.85 -0.87
CA GLU A 148 9.02 4.49 -1.22
C GLU A 148 8.82 5.80 -2.01
N ASP A 149 7.83 5.84 -2.92
CA ASP A 149 7.45 7.06 -3.65
C ASP A 149 6.90 8.16 -2.72
N ILE A 150 6.08 7.77 -1.73
CA ILE A 150 5.53 8.69 -0.72
C ILE A 150 6.65 9.23 0.15
N ASP A 151 7.54 8.37 0.65
CA ASP A 151 8.68 8.78 1.47
C ASP A 151 9.63 9.67 0.70
N ALA A 152 9.92 9.37 -0.57
CA ALA A 152 10.73 10.22 -1.44
C ALA A 152 10.08 11.60 -1.65
N ARG A 153 8.75 11.66 -1.80
CA ARG A 153 8.03 12.94 -1.89
C ARG A 153 8.08 13.70 -0.58
N ASN A 154 7.81 13.06 0.54
CA ASN A 154 7.87 13.66 1.87
C ASN A 154 9.27 14.21 2.13
N LYS A 155 10.31 13.44 1.78
CA LYS A 155 11.70 13.87 1.85
C LYS A 155 11.94 15.11 1.00
N ARG A 156 11.49 15.14 -0.26
CA ARG A 156 11.56 16.36 -1.11
C ARG A 156 10.81 17.53 -0.51
N THR A 157 9.63 17.32 0.06
CA THR A 157 8.87 18.40 0.72
C THR A 157 9.62 18.91 1.96
N THR A 158 10.22 18.03 2.76
CA THR A 158 11.04 18.43 3.91
C THR A 158 12.35 19.10 3.49
N GLU A 159 12.99 18.66 2.42
CA GLU A 159 14.21 19.25 1.85
C GLU A 159 13.92 20.62 1.23
N ILE A 160 12.80 20.78 0.52
CA ILE A 160 12.32 22.09 0.06
C ILE A 160 11.97 23.00 1.26
N GLN A 161 11.57 22.41 2.39
CA GLN A 161 11.33 23.12 3.64
C GLN A 161 12.58 23.25 4.55
N THR A 162 13.76 22.77 4.11
CA THR A 162 14.99 22.96 4.89
C THR A 162 15.29 24.46 5.02
N PRO A 163 15.66 24.91 6.22
CA PRO A 163 15.61 26.32 6.63
C PRO A 163 16.60 27.25 5.92
N ALA A 164 17.43 26.76 5.00
CA ALA A 164 18.40 27.59 4.28
C ALA A 164 17.75 28.52 3.24
N ILE A 165 16.53 28.20 2.77
CA ILE A 165 15.71 29.08 1.91
C ILE A 165 14.30 29.19 2.50
N ARG A 166 14.19 29.30 3.83
CA ARG A 166 13.10 30.12 4.34
C ARG A 166 13.60 31.55 4.16
N PRO A 167 12.97 32.41 3.33
CA PRO A 167 13.16 33.84 3.52
C PRO A 167 12.95 34.05 5.02
N LYS A 168 13.96 34.59 5.72
CA LYS A 168 13.83 34.91 7.13
C LYS A 168 12.47 35.57 7.24
N LEU A 169 11.51 34.89 7.89
CA LEU A 169 10.27 35.54 8.28
C LEU A 169 10.77 36.63 9.21
N THR A 170 10.99 37.82 8.65
CA THR A 170 11.26 39.01 9.43
C THR A 170 10.11 39.09 10.42
N ALA A 171 10.40 39.48 11.65
CA ALA A 171 9.39 39.54 12.71
C ALA A 171 8.11 40.32 12.29
N GLU A 172 8.21 41.17 11.27
CA GLU A 172 7.08 41.82 10.57
C GLU A 172 6.03 40.86 9.98
N GLN A 173 6.35 39.61 9.62
CA GLN A 173 5.35 38.65 9.14
C GLN A 173 4.53 38.00 10.26
N PHE A 174 4.94 38.12 11.53
CA PHE A 174 4.13 37.67 12.66
C PHE A 174 2.94 38.61 12.93
N ASP A 175 3.04 39.88 12.55
CA ASP A 175 1.99 40.89 12.68
C ASP A 175 1.11 41.02 11.43
N SER A 176 1.07 39.97 10.59
CA SER A 176 0.14 39.97 9.46
C SER A 176 -1.31 39.98 9.98
N PRO A 177 -2.22 40.79 9.40
CA PRO A 177 -3.65 40.75 9.74
C PRO A 177 -4.28 39.36 9.60
N ILE A 178 -3.65 38.49 8.81
CA ILE A 178 -4.03 37.08 8.66
C ILE A 178 -3.73 36.30 9.95
N ASN A 179 -2.56 36.51 10.56
CA ASN A 179 -2.18 35.86 11.81
C ASN A 179 -3.00 36.38 12.98
N GLU A 180 -3.31 37.68 13.04
CA GLU A 180 -4.21 38.24 14.05
C GLU A 180 -5.56 37.49 14.06
N PHE A 181 -6.15 37.27 12.88
CA PHE A 181 -7.40 36.52 12.75
C PHE A 181 -7.27 35.06 13.22
N TYR A 182 -6.23 34.34 12.78
CA TYR A 182 -6.04 32.94 13.20
C TYR A 182 -5.74 32.82 14.70
N ASN A 183 -4.97 33.74 15.27
CA ASN A 183 -4.71 33.79 16.71
C ASN A 183 -5.99 34.06 17.51
N PHE A 184 -6.84 34.96 17.02
CA PHE A 184 -8.14 35.22 17.62
C PHE A 184 -9.05 33.99 17.57
N VAL A 185 -9.16 33.33 16.41
CA VAL A 185 -9.93 32.09 16.24
C VAL A 185 -9.36 30.95 17.09
N ASN A 186 -8.05 30.81 17.22
CA ASN A 186 -7.44 29.77 18.04
C ASN A 186 -7.69 29.98 19.53
N ARG A 187 -7.80 31.24 19.99
CA ARG A 187 -8.07 31.57 21.40
C ARG A 187 -9.53 31.36 21.78
N PHE A 188 -10.46 31.80 20.93
CA PHE A 188 -11.89 31.86 21.26
C PHE A 188 -12.76 30.85 20.49
N GLY A 189 -12.20 30.19 19.48
CA GLY A 189 -12.94 29.35 18.54
C GLY A 189 -13.70 30.16 17.48
N HIS A 190 -14.29 29.46 16.51
CA HIS A 190 -15.12 30.08 15.47
C HIS A 190 -16.48 30.58 15.97
N SER A 191 -16.93 30.10 17.13
CA SER A 191 -18.20 30.43 17.76
C SER A 191 -18.03 31.16 19.10
N GLY A 192 -16.84 31.64 19.43
CA GLY A 192 -16.57 32.36 20.69
C GLY A 192 -16.82 31.51 21.94
N GLY A 193 -16.70 30.19 21.83
CA GLY A 193 -17.00 29.24 22.91
C GLY A 193 -18.48 28.87 23.06
N TRP A 194 -19.38 29.43 22.24
CA TRP A 194 -20.79 29.03 22.23
C TRP A 194 -21.00 27.75 21.44
N ASP A 195 -22.01 26.97 21.85
CA ASP A 195 -22.47 25.83 21.06
C ASP A 195 -22.95 26.29 19.67
N SER A 196 -22.78 25.42 18.68
CA SER A 196 -23.07 25.73 17.27
C SER A 196 -24.53 26.13 17.06
N ARG A 197 -25.47 25.51 17.80
CA ARG A 197 -26.90 25.84 17.71
C ARG A 197 -27.19 27.23 18.30
N SER A 198 -26.71 27.49 19.51
CA SER A 198 -26.89 28.79 20.19
C SER A 198 -26.20 29.93 19.46
N HIS A 199 -25.03 29.69 18.87
CA HIS A 199 -24.33 30.70 18.07
C HIS A 199 -25.11 31.03 16.79
N THR A 200 -25.71 30.02 16.13
CA THR A 200 -26.54 30.23 14.94
C THR A 200 -27.80 31.02 15.28
N GLU A 201 -28.46 30.69 16.39
CA GLU A 201 -29.63 31.44 16.89
C GLU A 201 -29.26 32.88 17.25
N PHE A 202 -28.13 33.09 17.94
CA PHE A 202 -27.59 34.42 18.22
C PHE A 202 -27.40 35.25 16.94
N LEU A 203 -26.78 34.68 15.89
CA LEU A 203 -26.57 35.40 14.63
C LEU A 203 -27.89 35.76 13.94
N LEU A 204 -28.87 34.85 13.99
CA LEU A 204 -30.21 35.10 13.44
C LEU A 204 -30.89 36.26 14.18
N GLN A 205 -30.90 36.22 15.50
CA GLN A 205 -31.53 37.26 16.32
C GLN A 205 -30.79 38.60 16.21
N LEU A 206 -29.45 38.59 16.13
CA LEU A 206 -28.63 39.78 15.90
C LEU A 206 -28.98 40.46 14.56
N GLN A 207 -29.26 39.67 13.52
CA GLN A 207 -29.67 40.18 12.21
C GLN A 207 -31.08 40.79 12.23
N ILE A 208 -32.00 40.23 13.01
CA ILE A 208 -33.41 40.67 13.05
C ILE A 208 -33.59 41.89 13.97
N HIS A 209 -33.03 41.85 15.17
CA HIS A 209 -33.32 42.82 16.24
C HIS A 209 -32.23 43.85 16.48
N GLY A 210 -31.05 43.66 15.87
CA GLY A 210 -29.87 44.48 16.12
C GLY A 210 -29.21 44.19 17.48
N PRO A 211 -28.09 44.85 17.79
CA PRO A 211 -27.31 44.57 19.00
C PRO A 211 -27.98 45.06 20.29
N ASP A 212 -28.80 46.12 20.23
CA ASP A 212 -29.32 46.80 21.43
C ASP A 212 -30.40 46.01 22.17
N ASN A 213 -31.24 45.26 21.43
CA ASN A 213 -32.38 44.51 21.99
C ASN A 213 -32.14 43.00 22.09
N LEU A 214 -30.94 42.52 21.74
CA LEU A 214 -30.68 41.08 21.55
C LEU A 214 -30.87 40.25 22.83
N ALA A 215 -30.59 40.85 23.99
CA ALA A 215 -30.67 40.18 25.28
C ALA A 215 -32.10 39.75 25.66
N ASP A 216 -33.13 40.41 25.14
CA ASP A 216 -34.52 40.10 25.46
C ASP A 216 -35.07 38.93 24.62
N PHE A 217 -34.41 38.59 23.50
CA PHE A 217 -34.80 37.49 22.60
C PHE A 217 -34.04 36.19 22.85
N LEU A 218 -33.07 36.18 23.77
CA LEU A 218 -32.29 35.00 24.17
C LEU A 218 -32.48 34.72 25.67
N PRO A 219 -33.67 34.33 26.13
CA PRO A 219 -34.00 34.25 27.56
C PRO A 219 -33.18 33.19 28.33
N ASN A 220 -32.58 32.23 27.60
CA ASN A 220 -31.75 31.18 28.17
C ASN A 220 -30.29 31.60 28.38
N VAL A 221 -29.90 32.81 27.96
CA VAL A 221 -28.53 33.30 28.04
C VAL A 221 -28.49 34.58 28.87
N ASP A 222 -27.49 34.68 29.73
CA ASP A 222 -27.31 35.85 30.57
C ASP A 222 -27.03 37.12 29.74
N LYS A 223 -27.55 38.27 30.17
CA LYS A 223 -27.46 39.55 29.43
C LYS A 223 -26.01 39.99 29.26
N GLU A 224 -25.19 39.77 30.29
CA GLU A 224 -23.74 40.07 30.23
C GLU A 224 -23.03 39.17 29.22
N ALA A 225 -23.39 37.89 29.16
CA ALA A 225 -22.84 36.94 28.19
C ALA A 225 -23.22 37.31 26.75
N VAL A 226 -24.48 37.75 26.51
CA VAL A 226 -24.91 38.25 25.20
C VAL A 226 -24.08 39.48 24.80
N LYS A 227 -23.88 40.43 25.71
CA LYS A 227 -23.09 41.64 25.43
C LYS A 227 -21.63 41.31 25.11
N ALA A 228 -20.99 40.44 25.89
CA ALA A 228 -19.63 39.96 25.63
C ALA A 228 -19.53 39.25 24.27
N HIS A 229 -20.56 38.50 23.88
CA HIS A 229 -20.58 37.81 22.58
C HIS A 229 -20.80 38.76 21.40
N ILE A 230 -21.54 39.85 21.59
CA ILE A 230 -21.65 40.94 20.61
C ILE A 230 -20.28 41.59 20.38
N GLU A 231 -19.56 41.91 21.46
CA GLU A 231 -18.20 42.48 21.38
C GLU A 231 -17.25 41.53 20.65
N TRP A 232 -17.25 40.25 21.02
CA TRP A 232 -16.49 39.20 20.33
C TRP A 232 -16.84 39.11 18.83
N ASN A 233 -18.13 39.09 18.47
CA ASN A 233 -18.55 38.98 17.07
C ASN A 233 -18.13 40.21 16.27
N ASN A 234 -18.21 41.41 16.86
CA ASN A 234 -17.74 42.64 16.21
C ASN A 234 -16.23 42.59 15.93
N GLU A 235 -15.43 42.13 16.89
CA GLU A 235 -14.00 41.95 16.70
C GLU A 235 -13.70 40.87 15.64
N TYR A 236 -14.40 39.75 15.70
CA TYR A 236 -14.29 38.67 14.72
C TYR A 236 -14.57 39.16 13.29
N GLN A 237 -15.66 39.91 13.08
CA GLN A 237 -15.98 40.46 11.76
C GLN A 237 -14.93 41.47 11.29
N LYS A 238 -14.45 42.35 12.18
CA LYS A 238 -13.39 43.32 11.87
C LYS A 238 -12.12 42.62 11.42
N LEU A 239 -11.66 41.61 12.15
CA LEU A 239 -10.46 40.83 11.81
C LEU A 239 -10.66 40.03 10.51
N LYS A 240 -11.85 39.46 10.29
CA LYS A 240 -12.19 38.74 9.06
C LYS A 240 -12.14 39.64 7.82
N VAL A 241 -12.60 40.89 7.93
CA VAL A 241 -12.50 41.87 6.84
C VAL A 241 -11.04 42.23 6.57
N LYS A 242 -10.24 42.51 7.61
CA LYS A 242 -8.81 42.78 7.46
C LYS A 242 -8.05 41.61 6.82
N MET A 243 -8.33 40.39 7.25
CA MET A 243 -7.74 39.18 6.65
C MET A 243 -8.07 39.08 5.16
N LYS A 244 -9.33 39.32 4.77
CA LYS A 244 -9.73 39.32 3.35
C LYS A 244 -9.02 40.40 2.54
N GLN A 245 -8.85 41.61 3.10
CA GLN A 245 -8.13 42.70 2.46
C GLN A 245 -6.66 42.33 2.23
N ALA A 246 -5.97 41.83 3.26
CA ALA A 246 -4.59 41.36 3.15
C ALA A 246 -4.42 40.23 2.11
N LEU A 247 -5.34 39.27 2.06
CA LEU A 247 -5.33 38.23 1.03
C LEU A 247 -5.52 38.79 -0.38
N ASN A 248 -6.35 39.83 -0.54
CA ASN A 248 -6.55 40.49 -1.82
C ASN A 248 -5.29 41.26 -2.27
N GLU A 249 -4.63 41.97 -1.35
CA GLU A 249 -3.36 42.66 -1.60
C GLU A 249 -2.26 41.67 -2.02
N ILE A 250 -2.14 40.53 -1.34
CA ILE A 250 -1.20 39.45 -1.73
C ILE A 250 -1.51 38.95 -3.13
N ARG A 251 -2.79 38.75 -3.50
CA ARG A 251 -3.18 38.34 -4.85
C ARG A 251 -2.84 39.39 -5.89
N GLN A 252 -3.12 40.66 -5.63
CA GLN A 252 -2.80 41.76 -6.53
C GLN A 252 -1.29 41.93 -6.72
N ASN A 253 -0.50 41.80 -5.65
CA ASN A 253 0.96 41.87 -5.73
C ASN A 253 1.55 40.69 -6.49
N LYS A 254 1.01 39.47 -6.31
CA LYS A 254 1.40 38.31 -7.13
C LYS A 254 1.11 38.53 -8.61
N MET A 255 -0.08 39.04 -8.95
CA MET A 255 -0.42 39.35 -10.35
C MET A 255 0.52 40.42 -10.95
N LYS A 256 0.85 41.48 -10.19
CA LYS A 256 1.81 42.50 -10.64
C LYS A 256 3.21 41.92 -10.86
N ASN A 257 3.69 41.10 -9.94
CA ASN A 257 5.00 40.46 -10.06
C ASN A 257 5.05 39.48 -11.23
N ASP A 258 4.01 38.67 -11.45
CA ASP A 258 3.92 37.76 -12.61
C ASP A 258 3.92 38.52 -13.95
N ILE A 259 3.37 39.73 -14.01
CA ILE A 259 3.40 40.59 -15.20
C ILE A 259 4.81 41.16 -15.43
N VAL A 260 5.49 41.59 -14.37
CA VAL A 260 6.87 42.11 -14.45
C VAL A 260 7.86 40.99 -14.80
N GLU A 261 7.67 39.77 -14.28
CA GLU A 261 8.53 38.62 -14.57
C GLU A 261 8.36 38.10 -16.01
N ARG A 262 7.18 38.29 -16.62
CA ARG A 262 6.98 38.06 -18.07
C ARG A 262 7.59 39.14 -18.96
N SER A 263 8.00 40.26 -18.38
CA SER A 263 8.79 41.31 -19.03
C SER A 263 10.31 41.12 -18.82
N SER A 264 10.74 39.92 -18.39
CA SER A 264 12.16 39.58 -18.40
C SER A 264 12.75 39.72 -19.81
N PRO A 265 13.98 40.25 -19.96
CA PRO A 265 14.65 40.37 -21.26
C PRO A 265 14.63 39.03 -21.98
N LYS A 266 14.33 39.04 -23.28
CA LYS A 266 14.41 37.86 -24.16
C LYS A 266 15.79 37.22 -23.97
N VAL A 267 15.86 36.15 -23.19
CA VAL A 267 17.10 35.38 -23.04
C VAL A 267 17.38 34.75 -24.39
N ASP A 268 18.53 35.06 -24.96
CA ASP A 268 18.91 34.57 -26.29
C ASP A 268 18.81 33.04 -26.35
N PRO A 269 18.14 32.49 -27.39
CA PRO A 269 17.89 31.05 -27.51
C PRO A 269 19.18 30.21 -27.57
N GLU A 270 20.33 30.83 -27.86
CA GLU A 270 21.64 30.16 -27.85
C GLU A 270 22.13 29.83 -26.44
N ILE A 271 21.91 30.71 -25.47
CA ILE A 271 22.31 30.50 -24.07
C ILE A 271 21.50 29.35 -23.45
N VAL A 272 20.22 29.24 -23.83
CA VAL A 272 19.34 28.15 -23.41
C VAL A 272 19.79 26.81 -24.02
N LYS A 273 20.21 26.79 -25.29
CA LYS A 273 20.76 25.59 -25.94
C LYS A 273 22.07 25.14 -25.28
N GLN A 274 22.97 26.06 -24.95
CA GLN A 274 24.24 25.73 -24.28
C GLN A 274 24.00 25.14 -22.89
N ARG A 275 23.09 25.71 -22.10
CA ARG A 275 22.72 25.14 -20.78
C ARG A 275 22.06 23.76 -20.88
N LEU A 276 21.28 23.51 -21.93
CA LEU A 276 20.68 22.19 -22.15
C LEU A 276 21.74 21.14 -22.52
N ALA A 277 22.69 21.49 -23.38
CA ALA A 277 23.81 20.62 -23.76
C ALA A 277 24.70 20.28 -22.55
N GLU A 278 25.02 21.28 -21.72
CA GLU A 278 25.82 21.09 -20.50
C GLU A 278 25.09 20.16 -19.50
N ARG A 279 23.77 20.31 -19.36
CA ARG A 279 22.97 19.45 -18.49
C ARG A 279 22.88 18.02 -19.00
N GLU A 280 22.84 17.82 -20.31
CA GLU A 280 22.85 16.49 -20.94
C GLU A 280 24.21 15.81 -20.79
N GLU A 281 25.31 16.56 -20.93
CA GLU A 281 26.67 16.07 -20.69
C GLU A 281 26.88 15.67 -19.22
N GLN A 282 26.42 16.49 -18.27
CA GLN A 282 26.46 16.13 -16.85
C GLN A 282 25.67 14.86 -16.54
N LYS A 283 24.49 14.69 -17.16
CA LYS A 283 23.68 13.49 -16.99
C LYS A 283 24.37 12.24 -17.56
N ARG A 284 25.06 12.37 -18.70
CA ARG A 284 25.88 11.29 -19.27
C ARG A 284 27.03 10.90 -18.35
N LYS A 285 27.77 11.88 -17.82
CA LYS A 285 28.87 11.62 -16.86
C LYS A 285 28.39 10.93 -15.59
N GLN A 286 27.23 11.32 -15.07
CA GLN A 286 26.64 10.66 -13.89
C GLN A 286 26.24 9.22 -14.18
N ALA A 287 25.60 8.95 -15.31
CA ALA A 287 25.22 7.59 -15.71
C ALA A 287 26.44 6.69 -15.93
N GLU A 288 27.52 7.22 -16.50
CA GLU A 288 28.77 6.46 -16.68
C GLU A 288 29.44 6.13 -15.33
N LEU A 289 29.47 7.09 -14.41
CA LEU A 289 30.00 6.87 -13.05
C LEU A 289 29.18 5.82 -12.28
N GLU A 290 27.85 5.83 -12.44
CA GLU A 290 26.96 4.86 -11.81
C GLU A 290 27.16 3.45 -12.39
N ALA A 291 27.28 3.32 -13.71
CA ALA A 291 27.60 2.05 -14.37
C ALA A 291 28.96 1.48 -13.91
N GLN A 292 29.98 2.32 -13.72
CA GLN A 292 31.28 1.90 -13.20
C GLN A 292 31.17 1.38 -11.75
N ARG A 293 30.36 2.03 -10.90
CA ARG A 293 30.13 1.58 -9.52
C ARG A 293 29.41 0.23 -9.46
N GLU A 294 28.41 0.03 -10.30
CA GLU A 294 27.70 -1.26 -10.39
C GLU A 294 28.62 -2.40 -10.82
N ASP A 295 29.47 -2.16 -11.82
CA ASP A 295 30.44 -3.14 -12.29
C ASP A 295 31.48 -3.47 -11.21
N GLU A 296 31.92 -2.48 -10.43
CA GLU A 296 32.85 -2.71 -9.32
C GLU A 296 32.22 -3.53 -8.19
N ILE A 297 30.98 -3.23 -7.81
CA ILE A 297 30.21 -4.03 -6.84
C ILE A 297 30.02 -5.45 -7.34
N ARG A 298 29.71 -5.64 -8.63
CA ARG A 298 29.57 -6.96 -9.26
C ARG A 298 30.88 -7.75 -9.20
N ARG A 299 32.02 -7.12 -9.51
CA ARG A 299 33.35 -7.75 -9.42
C ARG A 299 33.70 -8.13 -7.97
N GLN A 300 33.38 -7.29 -6.99
CA GLN A 300 33.61 -7.60 -5.57
C GLN A 300 32.79 -8.82 -5.12
N ARG A 301 31.50 -8.88 -5.46
CA ARG A 301 30.65 -10.05 -5.16
C ARG A 301 31.16 -11.34 -5.79
N GLU A 302 31.71 -11.27 -7.01
CA GLU A 302 32.29 -12.44 -7.66
C GLU A 302 33.56 -12.92 -6.94
N ARG A 303 34.44 -12.00 -6.50
CA ARG A 303 35.64 -12.34 -5.70
C ARG A 303 35.25 -12.99 -4.38
N GLU A 304 34.27 -12.45 -3.66
CA GLU A 304 33.79 -13.03 -2.41
C GLU A 304 33.21 -14.44 -2.61
N ARG A 305 32.46 -14.66 -3.70
CA ARG A 305 31.95 -16.00 -4.04
C ARG A 305 33.07 -16.99 -4.31
N ARG A 306 34.12 -16.57 -5.04
CA ARG A 306 35.30 -17.40 -5.31
C ARG A 306 36.04 -17.75 -4.01
N GLN A 307 36.27 -16.77 -3.14
CA GLN A 307 36.92 -16.99 -1.83
C GLN A 307 36.13 -17.96 -0.95
N LYS A 308 34.80 -17.82 -0.85
CA LYS A 308 33.96 -18.74 -0.08
C LYS A 308 33.99 -20.16 -0.66
N PHE A 309 34.04 -20.29 -1.98
CA PHE A 309 34.15 -21.59 -2.63
C PHE A 309 35.50 -22.27 -2.36
N GLU A 310 36.59 -21.52 -2.43
CA GLU A 310 37.93 -22.02 -2.08
C GLU A 310 38.03 -22.41 -0.60
N GLU A 311 37.47 -21.61 0.31
CA GLU A 311 37.42 -21.92 1.75
C GLU A 311 36.63 -23.21 2.01
N LEU A 312 35.51 -23.43 1.33
CA LEU A 312 34.74 -24.67 1.40
C LEU A 312 35.55 -25.86 0.90
N GLN A 313 36.26 -25.73 -0.22
CA GLN A 313 37.14 -26.79 -0.72
C GLN A 313 38.26 -27.13 0.28
N GLN A 314 38.88 -26.12 0.90
CA GLN A 314 39.91 -26.34 1.91
C GLN A 314 39.33 -27.02 3.15
N LYS A 315 38.13 -26.63 3.62
CA LYS A 315 37.44 -27.31 4.74
C LYS A 315 37.11 -28.76 4.43
N VAL A 316 36.70 -29.07 3.19
CA VAL A 316 36.44 -30.44 2.75
C VAL A 316 37.74 -31.26 2.70
N LYS A 317 38.85 -30.70 2.21
CA LYS A 317 40.16 -31.37 2.18
C LYS A 317 40.76 -31.54 3.59
N ALA A 318 40.58 -30.57 4.48
CA ALA A 318 41.10 -30.58 5.85
C ALA A 318 40.29 -31.48 6.79
N ARG A 319 39.03 -31.78 6.47
CA ARG A 319 38.29 -32.89 7.06
C ARG A 319 38.95 -34.19 6.61
N LYS A 320 40.01 -34.60 7.31
CA LYS A 320 40.49 -35.98 7.28
C LYS A 320 39.27 -36.89 7.51
N PRO A 321 39.04 -37.93 6.67
CA PRO A 321 38.01 -38.90 6.95
C PRO A 321 38.30 -39.42 8.35
N LYS A 322 37.41 -39.12 9.31
CA LYS A 322 37.54 -39.69 10.65
C LYS A 322 37.56 -41.21 10.44
N PRO A 323 38.56 -41.94 10.95
CA PRO A 323 38.48 -43.39 10.96
C PRO A 323 37.17 -43.73 11.66
N ILE A 324 36.34 -44.51 10.97
CA ILE A 324 35.10 -45.04 11.51
C ILE A 324 35.52 -45.91 12.69
N VAL A 325 35.52 -45.34 13.89
CA VAL A 325 35.59 -46.11 15.12
C VAL A 325 34.27 -46.84 15.16
N GLU A 326 34.35 -48.17 15.02
CA GLU A 326 33.26 -49.12 15.17
C GLU A 326 32.66 -48.97 16.57
N ALA A 327 31.73 -48.02 16.73
CA ALA A 327 30.79 -48.08 17.82
C ALA A 327 29.89 -49.30 17.58
N PRO A 328 29.60 -50.13 18.60
CA PRO A 328 28.69 -51.26 18.44
C PRO A 328 27.35 -50.75 17.91
N ILE A 329 27.05 -51.15 16.68
CA ILE A 329 25.85 -50.80 15.93
C ILE A 329 24.69 -51.56 16.59
N GLU A 330 23.93 -50.87 17.43
CA GLU A 330 22.53 -51.24 17.63
C GLU A 330 21.81 -51.19 16.27
N GLU A 331 21.07 -52.25 16.00
CA GLU A 331 20.37 -52.57 14.75
C GLU A 331 19.66 -51.35 14.13
N VAL A 332 20.27 -50.73 13.12
CA VAL A 332 19.61 -49.78 12.23
C VAL A 332 19.55 -50.38 10.84
N ASP A 333 18.36 -50.88 10.50
CA ASP A 333 17.83 -51.23 9.19
C ASP A 333 18.79 -51.11 8.00
N LEU A 334 19.40 -52.24 7.64
CA LEU A 334 20.00 -52.48 6.34
C LEU A 334 18.90 -52.48 5.25
N ARG A 335 18.49 -51.29 4.80
CA ARG A 335 17.79 -51.18 3.52
C ARG A 335 18.80 -51.52 2.41
N PRO A 336 18.52 -52.51 1.55
CA PRO A 336 19.44 -52.87 0.48
C PRO A 336 19.64 -51.65 -0.42
N LYS A 337 20.90 -51.24 -0.62
CA LYS A 337 21.28 -50.22 -1.59
C LYS A 337 20.77 -50.68 -2.96
N GLN A 338 19.68 -50.05 -3.41
CA GLN A 338 19.03 -50.34 -4.67
C GLN A 338 20.05 -50.07 -5.78
N ARG A 339 20.59 -51.13 -6.39
CA ARG A 339 21.51 -51.02 -7.51
C ARG A 339 20.68 -50.60 -8.71
N PHE A 340 20.72 -49.32 -9.05
CA PHE A 340 20.10 -48.81 -10.27
C PHE A 340 20.66 -49.58 -11.47
N SER A 341 19.76 -50.14 -12.26
CA SER A 341 20.11 -50.82 -13.51
C SER A 341 20.73 -49.82 -14.49
N THR A 342 21.56 -50.29 -15.42
CA THR A 342 22.06 -49.45 -16.53
C THR A 342 20.91 -48.80 -17.30
N SER A 343 19.76 -49.47 -17.39
CA SER A 343 18.52 -48.93 -17.97
C SER A 343 17.93 -47.76 -17.16
N ASP A 344 18.06 -47.77 -15.84
CA ASP A 344 17.57 -46.67 -14.98
C ASP A 344 18.42 -45.41 -15.17
N TRP A 345 19.73 -45.56 -15.38
CA TRP A 345 20.63 -44.45 -15.69
C TRP A 345 20.32 -43.81 -17.05
N GLU A 346 19.97 -44.61 -18.05
CA GLU A 346 19.53 -44.12 -19.35
C GLU A 346 18.20 -43.36 -19.25
N ARG A 347 17.27 -43.85 -18.43
CA ARG A 347 16.00 -43.18 -18.15
C ARG A 347 16.20 -41.85 -17.42
N ILE A 348 17.14 -41.78 -16.47
CA ILE A 348 17.49 -40.54 -15.77
C ILE A 348 18.18 -39.56 -16.72
N ARG A 349 19.05 -40.03 -17.61
CA ARG A 349 19.72 -39.18 -18.60
C ARG A 349 18.71 -38.55 -19.58
N ARG A 350 17.82 -39.36 -20.16
CA ARG A 350 16.74 -38.86 -21.05
C ARG A 350 15.83 -37.85 -20.34
N ARG A 351 15.47 -38.11 -19.06
CA ARG A 351 14.68 -37.17 -18.26
C ARG A 351 15.40 -35.84 -18.03
N ASN A 352 16.72 -35.88 -17.82
CA ASN A 352 17.51 -34.66 -17.63
C ASN A 352 17.63 -33.88 -18.95
N ASP A 353 17.82 -34.55 -20.08
CA ASP A 353 17.87 -33.93 -21.40
C ASP A 353 16.53 -33.22 -21.73
N GLU A 354 15.40 -33.88 -21.48
CA GLU A 354 14.06 -33.28 -21.62
C GLU A 354 13.85 -32.04 -20.72
N ILE A 355 14.42 -32.04 -19.51
CA ILE A 355 14.36 -30.89 -18.60
C ILE A 355 15.22 -29.74 -19.12
N GLU A 356 16.38 -30.02 -19.71
CA GLU A 356 17.22 -29.00 -20.32
C GLU A 356 16.59 -28.38 -21.56
N GLU A 357 15.95 -29.19 -22.41
CA GLU A 357 15.20 -28.69 -23.57
C GLU A 357 14.05 -27.77 -23.14
N LYS A 358 13.24 -28.19 -22.16
CA LYS A 358 12.18 -27.34 -21.60
C LYS A 358 12.69 -26.03 -21.01
N LYS A 359 13.86 -26.04 -20.37
CA LYS A 359 14.49 -24.81 -19.86
C LYS A 359 14.90 -23.86 -20.99
N LYS A 360 15.42 -24.40 -22.11
CA LYS A 360 15.77 -23.60 -23.29
C LYS A 360 14.52 -23.00 -23.94
N GLU A 361 13.44 -23.76 -24.05
CA GLU A 361 12.16 -23.28 -24.59
C GLU A 361 11.55 -22.15 -23.74
N ILE A 362 11.55 -22.31 -22.41
CA ILE A 362 11.06 -21.27 -21.49
C ILE A 362 11.90 -19.99 -21.63
N LYS A 363 13.22 -20.13 -21.77
CA LYS A 363 14.13 -18.98 -21.94
C LYS A 363 13.84 -18.23 -23.26
N LEU A 364 13.63 -18.97 -24.35
CA LEU A 364 13.27 -18.39 -25.65
C LEU A 364 11.92 -17.66 -25.59
N GLN A 365 10.92 -18.22 -24.89
CA GLN A 365 9.63 -17.56 -24.68
C GLN A 365 9.76 -16.26 -23.88
N GLN A 366 10.61 -16.25 -22.84
CA GLN A 366 10.87 -15.04 -22.05
C GLN A 366 11.56 -13.94 -22.87
N GLU A 367 12.48 -14.31 -23.76
CA GLU A 367 13.15 -13.36 -24.67
C GLU A 367 12.15 -12.76 -25.68
N LEU A 368 11.29 -13.58 -26.29
CA LEU A 368 10.23 -13.10 -27.19
C LEU A 368 9.22 -12.17 -26.49
N GLU A 369 8.83 -12.49 -25.25
CA GLU A 369 7.96 -11.61 -24.47
C GLU A 369 8.64 -10.29 -24.09
N ALA A 370 9.94 -10.31 -23.80
CA ALA A 370 10.71 -9.11 -23.49
C ALA A 370 10.81 -8.18 -24.73
N GLU A 371 11.06 -8.74 -25.91
CA GLU A 371 11.06 -8.00 -27.17
C GLU A 371 9.68 -7.40 -27.48
N ALA A 372 8.60 -8.18 -27.29
CA ALA A 372 7.24 -7.69 -27.50
C ALA A 372 6.88 -6.54 -26.53
N ARG A 373 7.39 -6.57 -25.29
CA ARG A 373 7.22 -5.46 -24.32
C ARG A 373 8.02 -4.23 -24.74
N ALA A 374 9.28 -4.41 -25.16
CA ALA A 374 10.13 -3.31 -25.63
C ALA A 374 9.53 -2.62 -26.85
N GLU A 375 8.92 -3.36 -27.79
CA GLU A 375 8.27 -2.78 -28.96
C GLU A 375 6.99 -1.98 -28.58
N LYS A 376 6.19 -2.49 -27.63
CA LYS A 376 5.03 -1.77 -27.09
C LYS A 376 5.44 -0.48 -26.40
N GLU A 377 6.51 -0.51 -25.61
CA GLU A 377 7.05 0.67 -24.94
C GLU A 377 7.58 1.69 -25.95
N ARG A 378 8.29 1.24 -27.00
CA ARG A 378 8.74 2.11 -28.10
C ARG A 378 7.57 2.79 -28.81
N LYS A 379 6.51 2.04 -29.11
CA LYS A 379 5.27 2.58 -29.71
C LYS A 379 4.58 3.60 -28.79
N LEU A 380 4.58 3.35 -27.47
CA LEU A 380 4.01 4.28 -26.50
C LEU A 380 4.85 5.56 -26.39
N ALA A 381 6.18 5.43 -26.35
CA ALA A 381 7.11 6.55 -26.33
C ALA A 381 6.97 7.42 -27.59
N GLU A 382 6.82 6.81 -28.77
CA GLU A 382 6.58 7.53 -30.03
C GLU A 382 5.24 8.29 -30.01
N LYS A 383 4.16 7.65 -29.52
CA LYS A 383 2.86 8.32 -29.34
C LYS A 383 2.94 9.47 -28.36
N ASN A 384 3.67 9.31 -27.25
CA ASN A 384 3.87 10.36 -26.27
C ASN A 384 4.72 11.51 -26.81
N ALA A 385 5.79 11.21 -27.56
CA ALA A 385 6.60 12.22 -28.24
C ALA A 385 5.77 13.04 -29.24
N LYS A 386 4.85 12.40 -29.98
CA LYS A 386 3.90 13.11 -30.86
C LYS A 386 2.91 13.98 -30.07
N LYS A 387 2.47 13.55 -28.87
CA LYS A 387 1.55 14.31 -28.01
C LYS A 387 2.19 15.57 -27.42
N TYR A 388 3.49 15.53 -27.12
CA TYR A 388 4.24 16.67 -26.58
C TYR A 388 5.04 17.46 -27.63
N SER A 389 4.97 17.07 -28.91
CA SER A 389 5.42 17.91 -30.01
C SER A 389 4.73 19.25 -29.90
N HIS A 390 5.55 20.29 -29.74
CA HIS A 390 5.17 21.63 -29.35
C HIS A 390 4.18 22.20 -30.38
N VAL A 391 2.88 22.00 -30.15
CA VAL A 391 1.84 22.63 -30.95
C VAL A 391 2.00 24.13 -30.72
N LYS A 392 2.55 24.85 -31.71
CA LYS A 392 2.57 26.31 -31.71
C LYS A 392 1.17 26.77 -31.36
N ARG A 393 1.05 27.53 -30.26
CA ARG A 393 -0.22 28.08 -29.81
C ARG A 393 -0.69 29.08 -30.86
N ASP A 394 -1.50 28.59 -31.78
CA ASP A 394 -2.11 29.40 -32.81
C ASP A 394 -3.20 30.27 -32.16
N PRO A 395 -3.04 31.59 -32.06
CA PRO A 395 -3.99 32.47 -31.37
C PRO A 395 -5.39 32.43 -32.01
N GLU A 396 -5.50 32.08 -33.29
CA GLU A 396 -6.78 31.91 -33.97
C GLU A 396 -7.55 30.64 -33.56
N ARG A 397 -6.89 29.66 -32.91
CA ARG A 397 -7.54 28.43 -32.45
C ARG A 397 -8.59 28.70 -31.37
N LEU A 398 -8.47 29.82 -30.65
CA LEU A 398 -9.48 30.24 -29.67
C LEU A 398 -10.80 30.65 -30.34
N MET A 399 -10.73 31.16 -31.58
CA MET A 399 -11.89 31.66 -32.33
C MET A 399 -12.54 30.58 -33.20
N LYS A 400 -11.88 29.44 -33.42
CA LYS A 400 -12.44 28.32 -34.17
C LYS A 400 -13.26 27.44 -33.22
N PRO A 401 -14.53 27.15 -33.53
CA PRO A 401 -15.33 26.22 -32.73
C PRO A 401 -14.61 24.88 -32.64
N THR A 402 -14.57 24.32 -31.43
CA THR A 402 -13.91 23.02 -31.21
C THR A 402 -14.53 21.95 -32.11
N SER A 403 -13.77 20.94 -32.50
CA SER A 403 -14.28 19.85 -33.35
C SER A 403 -15.52 19.16 -32.77
N ALA A 404 -15.66 19.18 -31.43
CA ALA A 404 -16.85 18.71 -30.72
C ALA A 404 -18.08 19.60 -30.95
N MET A 405 -17.92 20.92 -31.11
CA MET A 405 -19.02 21.82 -31.50
C MET A 405 -19.42 21.61 -32.96
N GLY A 406 -18.46 21.50 -33.88
CA GLY A 406 -18.77 21.22 -35.29
C GLY A 406 -19.41 19.84 -35.52
N ALA A 407 -19.12 18.86 -34.64
CA ALA A 407 -19.78 17.55 -34.68
C ALA A 407 -21.23 17.58 -34.13
N LYS A 408 -21.58 18.59 -33.31
CA LYS A 408 -22.96 18.79 -32.83
C LYS A 408 -23.83 19.49 -33.87
N GLU A 409 -23.29 20.49 -34.57
CA GLU A 409 -24.02 21.21 -35.64
C GLU A 409 -24.32 20.34 -36.87
N LYS A 410 -23.57 19.25 -37.07
CA LYS A 410 -23.77 18.32 -38.20
C LYS A 410 -24.73 17.16 -37.90
N LYS A 411 -25.28 17.06 -36.68
CA LYS A 411 -26.34 16.09 -36.42
C LYS A 411 -27.67 16.73 -36.80
N PRO A 412 -28.36 16.27 -37.86
CA PRO A 412 -29.72 16.71 -38.13
C PRO A 412 -30.59 16.37 -36.90
N ASP A 413 -31.45 17.31 -36.50
CA ASP A 413 -32.29 17.27 -35.29
C ASP A 413 -33.33 16.12 -35.24
N ASP A 414 -33.26 15.13 -36.13
CA ASP A 414 -34.29 14.09 -36.31
C ASP A 414 -34.10 12.83 -35.44
N GLU A 415 -33.01 12.68 -34.71
CA GLU A 415 -32.85 11.53 -33.81
C GLU A 415 -33.23 11.86 -32.36
N LYS A 416 -34.51 11.64 -32.07
CA LYS A 416 -35.19 11.70 -30.77
C LYS A 416 -34.69 10.64 -29.74
N ASN A 417 -33.39 10.37 -29.69
CA ASN A 417 -32.75 9.41 -28.80
C ASN A 417 -31.76 10.10 -27.83
N GLY A 418 -32.25 11.13 -27.14
CA GLY A 418 -31.60 11.73 -25.97
C GLY A 418 -32.34 11.33 -24.68
N PRO A 419 -31.63 11.09 -23.57
CA PRO A 419 -32.23 10.55 -22.35
C PRO A 419 -33.10 11.61 -21.66
N VAL A 420 -34.40 11.33 -21.58
CA VAL A 420 -35.39 11.86 -20.63
C VAL A 420 -35.40 13.39 -20.48
N ASN A 421 -35.97 14.09 -21.47
CA ASN A 421 -36.27 15.54 -21.41
C ASN A 421 -37.49 15.89 -20.53
N SER A 422 -37.86 15.04 -19.58
CA SER A 422 -38.99 15.25 -18.70
C SER A 422 -38.50 15.16 -17.26
N VAL A 423 -38.41 16.32 -16.60
CA VAL A 423 -38.19 16.42 -15.14
C VAL A 423 -39.28 15.68 -14.36
N PHE A 424 -40.42 15.39 -15.00
CA PHE A 424 -41.56 14.66 -14.44
C PHE A 424 -41.41 13.12 -14.50
N ASP A 425 -40.50 12.58 -15.31
CA ASP A 425 -40.26 11.13 -15.41
C ASP A 425 -39.10 10.64 -14.53
N ILE A 426 -38.61 11.49 -13.62
CA ILE A 426 -37.65 11.08 -12.60
C ILE A 426 -38.45 10.31 -11.53
N PRO A 427 -38.26 8.99 -11.35
CA PRO A 427 -38.96 8.25 -10.31
C PRO A 427 -38.67 8.89 -8.96
N HIS A 428 -39.73 9.32 -8.26
CA HIS A 428 -39.63 9.92 -6.93
C HIS A 428 -38.82 8.98 -6.04
N ARG A 429 -37.70 9.48 -5.48
CA ARG A 429 -36.89 8.74 -4.53
C ARG A 429 -37.80 8.27 -3.39
N ALA A 430 -37.91 6.97 -3.20
CA ALA A 430 -38.66 6.37 -2.11
C ALA A 430 -38.19 7.00 -0.78
N VAL A 431 -39.13 7.56 -0.02
CA VAL A 431 -38.88 8.06 1.33
C VAL A 431 -38.48 6.85 2.19
N PRO A 432 -37.29 6.85 2.82
CA PRO A 432 -36.87 5.74 3.67
C PRO A 432 -37.85 5.52 4.83
N MET A 433 -38.19 4.27 5.13
CA MET A 433 -39.17 3.90 6.17
C MET A 433 -38.87 4.39 7.59
N TRP A 434 -37.65 4.85 7.88
CA TRP A 434 -37.33 5.43 9.19
C TRP A 434 -37.76 6.90 9.33
N LEU A 435 -38.30 7.49 8.26
CA LEU A 435 -38.83 8.85 8.18
C LEU A 435 -40.36 8.88 8.11
N GLN A 436 -41.04 7.73 8.30
CA GLN A 436 -42.50 7.62 8.39
C GLN A 436 -43.01 7.63 9.82
#